data_AF-A0A914CJ16-F1
#
_entry.id   AF-A0A914CJ16-F1
#
_cell.length_a   1.000
_cell.length_b   1.000
_cell.length_c   1.000
_cell.angle_alpha   90.00
_cell.angle_beta   90.00
_cell.angle_gamma   90.00
#
_symmetry.space_group_name_H-M   'P 1'
#
loop_
_entity.id
_entity.type
_entity.pdbx_description
1 polymer ?
#
loop_
_entity_poly.entity_id
_entity_poly.type
_entity_poly.pdbx_seq_one_letter_code
_entity_poly.pdbx_strand_id
1 'polypeptide(L)'
;MESMKQANINALRVWGGGLFEFDNFYEMADRYGILLWHDHMFACNVYPIDEDFLNSVRAEVASNVMRLRHHPSILAWAGNNENEAAIVEKWAMWQVENYTQEQQIYDYKILTINTTKPIIDSLDPSRPFLSSSPSNGIETDSNGGVSKFDPNNQFYGDVHFYNEDKNLWKVYTFPIPRCATEFGVQSVPLTNTMTRWVNSSEWTYGSKRMVMRQHHPGGLMNNLNMVFSHFEIPYECDGYNSSTLYNCSFVQTSKDFLNDFAYLSQIHQAIAMQTESEHYRRYRSFIDPDGRGNTMCALYWQLNDIWAAPTWSSIDFDQNWKVLHYYVRRFFAPIIVSLYFDEKNQLNVYVVNDFMNNSNINYSLKLDILTWKNGFTPIYSITKTINVINMGSVKVDGIQDDLNSKNITLNDNDEFVIQAILYDSSNQPQSPLAILLPNKMKQISNTDYGDATISNVTKIDNKTYKVTLSATKIVPVLCIARIIAVH
;
A
#
# COMPACT_ATOMS: atom_id res chain seq x y z
N MET A 1 -4.75 7.18 -14.36
CA MET A 1 -4.96 6.03 -15.29
C MET A 1 -3.66 5.52 -15.90
N GLU A 2 -2.89 6.32 -16.66
CA GLU A 2 -1.66 5.80 -17.29
C GLU A 2 -0.64 5.29 -16.26
N SER A 3 -0.39 6.05 -15.18
CA SER A 3 0.47 5.59 -14.08
C SER A 3 0.00 4.26 -13.47
N MET A 4 -1.30 4.10 -13.27
CA MET A 4 -1.90 2.87 -12.74
C MET A 4 -1.66 1.67 -13.65
N LYS A 5 -1.89 1.84 -14.96
CA LYS A 5 -1.62 0.81 -15.97
C LYS A 5 -0.15 0.43 -16.00
N GLN A 6 0.76 1.41 -15.94
CA GLN A 6 2.20 1.14 -15.87
C GLN A 6 2.60 0.42 -14.58
N ALA A 7 1.83 0.58 -13.50
CA ALA A 7 2.02 -0.06 -12.22
C ALA A 7 1.25 -1.38 -12.05
N ASN A 8 0.65 -1.92 -13.12
CA ASN A 8 -0.13 -3.16 -13.11
C ASN A 8 -1.37 -3.13 -12.19
N ILE A 9 -1.87 -1.94 -11.84
CA ILE A 9 -3.11 -1.79 -11.07
C ILE A 9 -4.30 -2.06 -12.00
N ASN A 10 -5.24 -2.88 -11.55
CA ASN A 10 -6.46 -3.25 -12.30
C ASN A 10 -7.76 -2.81 -11.61
N ALA A 11 -7.69 -2.21 -10.43
CA ALA A 11 -8.83 -1.70 -9.69
C ALA A 11 -8.51 -0.40 -8.96
N LEU A 12 -9.51 0.47 -8.81
CA LEU A 12 -9.47 1.73 -8.08
C LEU A 12 -10.72 1.83 -7.22
N ARG A 13 -10.58 2.34 -6.00
CA ARG A 13 -11.74 2.74 -5.20
C ARG A 13 -11.97 4.23 -5.34
N VAL A 14 -13.17 4.61 -5.79
CA VAL A 14 -13.65 6.00 -5.76
C VAL A 14 -14.20 6.23 -4.36
N TRP A 15 -13.35 6.76 -3.48
CA TRP A 15 -13.63 6.88 -2.05
C TRP A 15 -14.73 7.91 -1.74
N GLY A 16 -15.62 7.58 -0.80
CA GLY A 16 -16.87 8.28 -0.53
C GLY A 16 -16.78 9.67 0.10
N GLY A 17 -15.61 10.19 0.48
CA GLY A 17 -15.49 11.61 0.87
C GLY A 17 -14.91 12.49 -0.23
N GLY A 18 -14.78 11.94 -1.45
CA GLY A 18 -14.42 12.67 -2.65
C GLY A 18 -15.65 13.23 -3.36
N LEU A 19 -15.73 12.97 -4.67
CA LEU A 19 -16.84 13.38 -5.52
C LEU A 19 -17.22 12.25 -6.48
N PHE A 20 -18.46 12.28 -6.98
CA PHE A 20 -18.78 11.56 -8.19
C PHE A 20 -17.96 12.17 -9.33
N GLU A 21 -16.97 11.44 -9.83
CA GLU A 21 -16.03 11.94 -10.83
C GLU A 21 -16.69 12.44 -12.13
N PHE A 22 -15.90 13.15 -12.93
CA PHE A 22 -16.30 13.61 -14.26
C PHE A 22 -16.39 12.45 -15.25
N ASP A 23 -17.24 12.55 -16.28
CA ASP A 23 -17.49 11.45 -17.24
C ASP A 23 -16.19 10.88 -17.86
N ASN A 24 -15.24 11.75 -18.19
CA ASN A 24 -13.95 11.33 -18.75
C ASN A 24 -13.16 10.40 -17.81
N PHE A 25 -13.34 10.49 -16.49
CA PHE A 25 -12.70 9.55 -15.55
C PHE A 25 -13.17 8.12 -15.79
N TYR A 26 -14.48 7.90 -15.91
CA TYR A 26 -15.09 6.58 -16.13
C TYR A 26 -14.80 6.08 -17.54
N GLU A 27 -14.87 6.95 -18.56
CA GLU A 27 -14.46 6.59 -19.92
C GLU A 27 -12.99 6.14 -19.98
N MET A 28 -12.10 6.79 -19.22
CA MET A 28 -10.72 6.37 -19.12
C MET A 28 -10.59 5.05 -18.34
N ALA A 29 -11.35 4.84 -17.26
CA ALA A 29 -11.35 3.58 -16.53
C ALA A 29 -11.77 2.42 -17.46
N ASP A 30 -12.82 2.60 -18.26
CA ASP A 30 -13.29 1.64 -19.25
C ASP A 30 -12.21 1.32 -20.29
N ARG A 31 -11.60 2.35 -20.90
CA ARG A 31 -10.57 2.19 -21.94
C ARG A 31 -9.29 1.52 -21.43
N TYR A 32 -8.94 1.78 -20.17
CA TYR A 32 -7.73 1.23 -19.56
C TYR A 32 -7.96 -0.14 -18.89
N GLY A 33 -9.22 -0.57 -18.75
CA GLY A 33 -9.57 -1.81 -18.07
C GLY A 33 -9.34 -1.74 -16.55
N ILE A 34 -9.65 -0.59 -15.94
CA ILE A 34 -9.54 -0.38 -14.49
C ILE A 34 -10.93 -0.53 -13.87
N LEU A 35 -11.09 -1.51 -13.00
CA LEU A 35 -12.32 -1.72 -12.23
C LEU A 35 -12.50 -0.62 -11.18
N LEU A 36 -13.73 -0.21 -10.94
CA LEU A 36 -14.09 0.83 -9.97
C LEU A 36 -14.95 0.24 -8.87
N TRP A 37 -14.40 0.16 -7.65
CA TRP A 37 -15.21 0.08 -6.42
C TRP A 37 -15.74 1.48 -6.15
N HIS A 38 -17.04 1.69 -6.28
CA HIS A 38 -17.61 3.05 -6.31
C HIS A 38 -18.44 3.32 -5.06
N ASP A 39 -17.88 4.09 -4.13
CA ASP A 39 -18.63 4.56 -2.97
C ASP A 39 -19.61 5.67 -3.38
N HIS A 40 -20.74 5.74 -2.71
CA HIS A 40 -21.53 6.97 -2.65
C HIS A 40 -20.85 7.99 -1.72
N MET A 41 -21.19 9.28 -1.88
CA MET A 41 -20.45 10.39 -1.27
C MET A 41 -20.76 10.61 0.22
N PHE A 42 -20.64 9.53 1.00
CA PHE A 42 -20.78 9.48 2.45
C PHE A 42 -19.53 8.84 3.06
N ALA A 43 -18.86 9.50 4.00
CA ALA A 43 -17.62 9.01 4.60
C ALA A 43 -17.39 9.54 6.01
N CYS A 44 -17.04 8.64 6.92
CA CYS A 44 -16.58 8.93 8.28
C CYS A 44 -17.47 9.93 9.06
N ASN A 45 -18.79 9.90 8.83
CA ASN A 45 -19.71 10.74 9.58
C ASN A 45 -21.13 10.17 9.70
N VAL A 46 -21.89 10.68 10.66
CA VAL A 46 -23.34 10.55 10.68
C VAL A 46 -23.98 11.64 9.82
N TYR A 47 -25.15 11.31 9.26
CA TYR A 47 -25.85 12.17 8.31
C TYR A 47 -27.30 12.40 8.75
N PRO A 48 -27.89 13.57 8.45
CA PRO A 48 -29.28 13.84 8.74
C PRO A 48 -30.23 12.83 8.09
N ILE A 49 -31.43 12.70 8.64
CA ILE A 49 -32.50 11.84 8.11
C ILE A 49 -33.84 12.57 7.97
N ASP A 50 -33.84 13.91 8.02
CA ASP A 50 -35.02 14.68 7.68
C ASP A 50 -35.38 14.50 6.20
N GLU A 51 -36.67 14.62 5.87
CA GLU A 51 -37.15 14.31 4.53
C GLU A 51 -36.57 15.23 3.45
N ASP A 52 -36.21 16.47 3.76
CA ASP A 52 -35.58 17.37 2.79
C ASP A 52 -34.18 16.86 2.42
N PHE A 53 -33.38 16.47 3.42
CA PHE A 53 -32.09 15.83 3.20
C PHE A 53 -32.25 14.51 2.43
N LEU A 54 -33.15 13.61 2.87
CA LEU A 54 -33.36 12.33 2.19
C LEU A 54 -33.86 12.51 0.75
N ASN A 55 -34.71 13.50 0.47
CA ASN A 55 -35.12 13.82 -0.90
C ASN A 55 -33.94 14.29 -1.77
N SER A 56 -33.03 15.09 -1.21
CA SER A 56 -31.78 15.45 -1.88
C SER A 56 -30.93 14.22 -2.19
N VAL A 57 -30.76 13.32 -1.21
CA VAL A 57 -30.01 12.06 -1.40
C VAL A 57 -30.65 11.17 -2.46
N ARG A 58 -31.98 11.01 -2.45
CA ARG A 58 -32.71 10.22 -3.46
C ARG A 58 -32.44 10.75 -4.87
N ALA A 59 -32.48 12.07 -5.04
CA ALA A 59 -32.21 12.71 -6.33
C ALA A 59 -30.74 12.53 -6.77
N GLU A 60 -29.79 12.71 -5.86
CA GLU A 60 -28.36 12.56 -6.12
C GLU A 60 -27.98 11.12 -6.51
N VAL A 61 -28.42 10.13 -5.73
CA VAL A 61 -28.17 8.71 -5.96
C VAL A 61 -28.79 8.28 -7.29
N ALA A 62 -30.07 8.59 -7.52
CA ALA A 62 -30.75 8.20 -8.74
C ALA A 62 -30.09 8.80 -9.99
N SER A 63 -29.73 10.09 -9.94
CA SER A 63 -29.07 10.79 -11.03
C SER A 63 -27.71 10.18 -11.36
N ASN A 64 -26.86 9.95 -10.35
CA ASN A 64 -25.52 9.42 -10.58
C ASN A 64 -25.53 7.95 -10.99
N VAL A 65 -26.38 7.10 -10.42
CA VAL A 65 -26.50 5.70 -10.86
C VAL A 65 -27.00 5.64 -12.31
N MET A 66 -28.01 6.44 -12.69
CA MET A 66 -28.46 6.50 -14.09
C MET A 66 -27.36 6.98 -15.03
N ARG A 67 -26.59 8.00 -14.62
CA ARG A 67 -25.45 8.52 -15.39
C ARG A 67 -24.37 7.46 -15.57
N LEU A 68 -24.07 6.67 -14.54
CA LEU A 68 -22.84 5.89 -14.48
C LEU A 68 -22.99 4.38 -14.75
N ARG A 69 -24.19 3.79 -14.55
CA ARG A 69 -24.41 2.33 -14.64
C ARG A 69 -24.02 1.66 -15.97
N HIS A 70 -23.85 2.45 -17.03
CA HIS A 70 -23.47 1.94 -18.34
C HIS A 70 -21.94 1.71 -18.49
N HIS A 71 -21.13 2.18 -17.55
CA HIS A 71 -19.68 1.99 -17.55
C HIS A 71 -19.31 0.57 -17.09
N PRO A 72 -18.69 -0.27 -17.94
CA PRO A 72 -18.25 -1.62 -17.56
C PRO A 72 -17.16 -1.61 -16.49
N SER A 73 -16.44 -0.50 -16.31
CA SER A 73 -15.44 -0.35 -15.25
C SER A 73 -16.05 -0.46 -13.85
N ILE A 74 -17.30 -0.07 -13.62
CA ILE A 74 -17.89 -0.12 -12.28
C ILE A 74 -18.10 -1.59 -11.87
N LEU A 75 -17.43 -1.98 -10.78
CA LEU A 75 -17.43 -3.34 -10.24
C LEU A 75 -18.54 -3.53 -9.20
N ALA A 76 -18.67 -2.57 -8.29
CA ALA A 76 -19.62 -2.60 -7.18
C ALA A 76 -19.99 -1.18 -6.76
N TRP A 77 -21.19 -1.04 -6.20
CA TRP A 77 -21.64 0.18 -5.53
C TRP A 77 -21.49 0.00 -4.02
N ALA A 78 -20.83 0.92 -3.35
CA ALA A 78 -20.74 0.95 -1.89
C ALA A 78 -21.53 2.13 -1.32
N GLY A 79 -22.16 1.93 -0.17
CA GLY A 79 -23.04 2.91 0.44
C GLY A 79 -22.30 4.07 1.12
N ASN A 80 -21.13 3.81 1.70
CA ASN A 80 -20.33 4.79 2.43
C ASN A 80 -18.93 4.22 2.75
N ASN A 81 -18.05 5.11 3.22
CA ASN A 81 -16.79 4.76 3.85
C ASN A 81 -16.90 4.77 5.39
N GLU A 82 -16.55 3.66 6.02
CA GLU A 82 -16.31 3.46 7.46
C GLU A 82 -17.45 3.80 8.43
N ASN A 83 -18.65 4.18 7.95
CA ASN A 83 -19.73 4.53 8.87
C ASN A 83 -20.22 3.31 9.66
N GLU A 84 -20.27 2.11 9.06
CA GLU A 84 -20.60 0.89 9.80
C GLU A 84 -19.56 0.60 10.90
N ALA A 85 -18.27 0.68 10.56
CA ALA A 85 -17.17 0.50 11.49
C ALA A 85 -17.23 1.49 12.66
N ALA A 86 -17.41 2.78 12.35
CA ALA A 86 -17.49 3.84 13.35
C ALA A 86 -18.62 3.62 14.37
N ILE A 87 -19.79 3.16 13.89
CA ILE A 87 -20.95 2.86 14.73
C ILE A 87 -20.70 1.63 15.60
N VAL A 88 -20.23 0.52 15.01
CA VAL A 88 -20.06 -0.76 15.72
C VAL A 88 -18.92 -0.69 16.73
N GLU A 89 -17.78 -0.10 16.35
CA GLU A 89 -16.59 0.06 17.19
C GLU A 89 -16.70 1.24 18.18
N LYS A 90 -17.74 2.07 18.06
CA LYS A 90 -18.01 3.23 18.92
C LYS A 90 -16.86 4.24 18.91
N TRP A 91 -16.49 4.70 17.71
CA TRP A 91 -15.41 5.67 17.55
C TRP A 91 -15.58 6.88 18.48
N ALA A 92 -14.49 7.29 19.13
CA ALA A 92 -14.52 8.30 20.18
C ALA A 92 -15.07 9.64 19.68
N MET A 93 -14.76 10.02 18.44
CA MET A 93 -15.21 11.27 17.83
C MET A 93 -16.71 11.30 17.49
N TRP A 94 -17.39 10.15 17.55
CA TRP A 94 -18.83 10.00 17.26
C TRP A 94 -19.69 9.90 18.53
N GLN A 95 -19.06 9.97 19.71
CA GLN A 95 -19.77 9.97 20.97
C GLN A 95 -20.29 11.38 21.27
N VAL A 96 -21.52 11.65 20.84
CA VAL A 96 -22.21 12.93 21.03
C VAL A 96 -23.27 12.80 22.14
N GLU A 97 -23.41 13.85 22.95
CA GLU A 97 -24.43 13.90 24.00
C GLU A 97 -25.84 13.74 23.39
N ASN A 98 -26.68 12.91 24.02
CA ASN A 98 -28.04 12.58 23.56
C ASN A 98 -28.15 11.90 22.19
N TYR A 99 -27.06 11.31 21.67
CA TYR A 99 -27.07 10.56 20.43
C TYR A 99 -26.52 9.14 20.62
N THR A 100 -27.40 8.23 21.03
CA THR A 100 -27.03 6.86 21.40
C THR A 100 -26.59 6.04 20.19
N GLN A 101 -25.85 4.95 20.43
CA GLN A 101 -25.51 3.99 19.37
C GLN A 101 -26.75 3.41 18.69
N GLU A 102 -27.84 3.18 19.42
CA GLU A 102 -29.11 2.72 18.85
C GLU A 102 -29.70 3.74 17.87
N GLN A 103 -29.64 5.03 18.21
CA GLN A 103 -30.06 6.10 17.30
C GLN A 103 -29.15 6.20 16.08
N GLN A 104 -27.83 6.07 16.25
CA GLN A 104 -26.87 6.02 15.13
C GLN A 104 -27.18 4.86 14.17
N ILE A 105 -27.46 3.67 14.71
CA ILE A 105 -27.86 2.50 13.92
C ILE A 105 -29.17 2.77 13.19
N TYR A 106 -30.16 3.38 13.85
CA TYR A 106 -31.43 3.74 13.23
C TYR A 106 -31.23 4.70 12.05
N ASP A 107 -30.54 5.81 12.27
CA ASP A 107 -30.31 6.83 11.24
C ASP A 107 -29.51 6.27 10.06
N TYR A 108 -28.46 5.49 10.34
CA TYR A 108 -27.67 4.80 9.32
C TYR A 108 -28.54 3.88 8.46
N LYS A 109 -29.44 3.09 9.07
CA LYS A 109 -30.33 2.19 8.32
C LYS A 109 -31.33 2.98 7.47
N ILE A 110 -31.85 4.10 7.97
CA ILE A 110 -32.74 4.97 7.18
C ILE A 110 -32.02 5.48 5.92
N LEU A 111 -30.80 5.99 6.06
CA LEU A 111 -30.03 6.50 4.93
C LEU A 111 -29.60 5.37 3.98
N THR A 112 -28.81 4.42 4.48
CA THR A 112 -28.11 3.45 3.64
C THR A 112 -29.03 2.33 3.16
N ILE A 113 -29.81 1.74 4.07
CA ILE A 113 -30.58 0.52 3.77
C ILE A 113 -31.96 0.84 3.21
N ASN A 114 -32.63 1.87 3.75
CA ASN A 114 -34.01 2.19 3.37
C ASN A 114 -34.10 3.25 2.27
N THR A 115 -33.04 4.04 2.05
CA THR A 115 -33.04 5.13 1.05
C THR A 115 -32.11 4.84 -0.13
N THR A 116 -30.81 4.66 0.07
CA THR A 116 -29.86 4.51 -1.05
C THR A 116 -29.94 3.13 -1.71
N LYS A 117 -29.90 2.04 -0.92
CA LYS A 117 -29.92 0.66 -1.44
C LYS A 117 -31.10 0.38 -2.39
N PRO A 118 -32.37 0.68 -2.06
CA PRO A 118 -33.51 0.34 -2.93
C PRO A 118 -33.46 1.07 -4.28
N ILE A 119 -32.90 2.28 -4.31
CA ILE A 119 -32.72 3.05 -5.55
C ILE A 119 -31.67 2.37 -6.44
N ILE A 120 -30.52 2.02 -5.85
CA ILE A 120 -29.42 1.38 -6.58
C ILE A 120 -29.86 0.00 -7.10
N ASP A 121 -30.44 -0.84 -6.24
CA ASP A 121 -30.94 -2.17 -6.61
C ASP A 121 -31.99 -2.09 -7.72
N SER A 122 -32.83 -1.04 -7.73
CA SER A 122 -33.82 -0.83 -8.79
C SER A 122 -33.22 -0.31 -10.10
N LEU A 123 -32.20 0.55 -10.05
CA LEU A 123 -31.63 1.20 -11.23
C LEU A 123 -30.49 0.39 -11.85
N ASP A 124 -29.77 -0.40 -11.07
CA ASP A 124 -28.65 -1.22 -11.54
C ASP A 124 -28.59 -2.58 -10.82
N PRO A 125 -29.54 -3.48 -11.10
CA PRO A 125 -29.54 -4.83 -10.51
C PRO A 125 -28.40 -5.72 -11.02
N SER A 126 -27.55 -5.24 -11.93
CA SER A 126 -26.47 -6.02 -12.53
C SER A 126 -25.20 -6.09 -11.67
N ARG A 127 -25.10 -5.24 -10.64
CA ARG A 127 -23.92 -5.11 -9.77
C ARG A 127 -24.32 -5.25 -8.31
N PRO A 128 -23.42 -5.74 -7.44
CA PRO A 128 -23.69 -5.81 -6.02
C PRO A 128 -23.70 -4.40 -5.39
N PHE A 129 -24.57 -4.23 -4.40
CA PHE A 129 -24.52 -3.11 -3.46
C PHE A 129 -23.91 -3.59 -2.14
N LEU A 130 -22.91 -2.85 -1.65
CA LEU A 130 -22.22 -3.06 -0.38
C LEU A 130 -22.64 -1.95 0.58
N SER A 131 -23.11 -2.27 1.79
CA SER A 131 -23.63 -1.25 2.72
C SER A 131 -22.57 -0.25 3.20
N SER A 132 -21.33 -0.71 3.41
CA SER A 132 -20.19 0.04 3.91
C SER A 132 -18.88 -0.60 3.43
N SER A 133 -17.77 0.09 3.63
CA SER A 133 -16.39 -0.41 3.52
C SER A 133 -15.61 0.14 4.73
N PRO A 134 -15.10 -0.69 5.66
CA PRO A 134 -15.19 -2.14 5.67
C PRO A 134 -16.59 -2.62 6.06
N SER A 135 -16.93 -3.86 5.69
CA SER A 135 -18.17 -4.53 6.06
C SER A 135 -18.03 -6.06 6.02
N ASN A 136 -18.95 -6.76 6.66
CA ASN A 136 -19.03 -8.23 6.59
C ASN A 136 -19.90 -8.74 5.42
N GLY A 137 -20.34 -7.84 4.52
CA GLY A 137 -21.09 -8.18 3.30
C GLY A 137 -22.43 -8.85 3.60
N ILE A 138 -22.66 -10.05 3.04
CA ILE A 138 -23.91 -10.81 3.23
C ILE A 138 -24.23 -11.05 4.72
N GLU A 139 -23.20 -11.19 5.56
CA GLU A 139 -23.41 -11.33 7.01
C GLU A 139 -23.93 -10.03 7.63
N THR A 140 -23.44 -8.86 7.22
CA THR A 140 -23.99 -7.56 7.62
C THR A 140 -25.44 -7.41 7.14
N ASP A 141 -25.72 -7.76 5.89
CA ASP A 141 -27.06 -7.67 5.31
C ASP A 141 -28.07 -8.56 6.05
N SER A 142 -27.67 -9.79 6.39
CA SER A 142 -28.49 -10.75 7.15
C SER A 142 -28.82 -10.25 8.57
N ASN A 143 -28.02 -9.32 9.10
CA ASN A 143 -28.24 -8.65 10.38
C ASN A 143 -28.96 -7.28 10.24
N GLY A 144 -29.55 -7.02 9.08
CA GLY A 144 -30.33 -5.81 8.80
C GLY A 144 -29.47 -4.60 8.47
N GLY A 145 -28.28 -4.81 7.89
CA GLY A 145 -27.42 -3.76 7.33
C GLY A 145 -26.39 -3.16 8.29
N VAL A 146 -26.30 -3.66 9.52
CA VAL A 146 -25.22 -3.31 10.46
C VAL A 146 -24.72 -4.60 11.11
N SER A 147 -23.42 -4.84 11.03
CA SER A 147 -22.78 -6.04 11.56
C SER A 147 -22.98 -6.18 13.07
N LYS A 148 -23.21 -7.43 13.52
CA LYS A 148 -23.14 -7.81 14.94
C LYS A 148 -21.72 -8.11 15.42
N PHE A 149 -20.82 -8.35 14.47
CA PHE A 149 -19.40 -8.58 14.70
C PHE A 149 -18.61 -7.32 14.36
N ASP A 150 -17.33 -7.31 14.70
CA ASP A 150 -16.37 -6.35 14.16
C ASP A 150 -16.51 -6.26 12.61
N PRO A 151 -16.74 -5.08 12.01
CA PRO A 151 -16.77 -4.91 10.55
C PRO A 151 -15.42 -5.17 9.88
N ASN A 152 -14.30 -5.13 10.63
CA ASN A 152 -12.96 -5.52 10.16
C ASN A 152 -12.68 -7.04 10.34
N ASN A 153 -13.72 -7.87 10.36
CA ASN A 153 -13.58 -9.30 10.61
C ASN A 153 -12.96 -10.03 9.41
N GLN A 154 -11.81 -10.64 9.63
CA GLN A 154 -11.01 -11.35 8.62
C GLN A 154 -11.71 -12.54 7.94
N PHE A 155 -12.82 -13.04 8.49
CA PHE A 155 -13.58 -14.15 7.94
C PHE A 155 -14.61 -13.74 6.89
N TYR A 156 -15.01 -12.47 6.85
CA TYR A 156 -16.08 -11.94 6.00
C TYR A 156 -15.60 -10.72 5.20
N GLY A 157 -16.45 -10.29 4.24
CA GLY A 157 -16.32 -9.08 3.42
C GLY A 157 -14.93 -8.50 3.22
N ASP A 158 -14.72 -7.27 3.68
CA ASP A 158 -13.50 -6.50 3.47
C ASP A 158 -13.03 -5.79 4.75
N VAL A 159 -11.74 -5.44 4.80
CA VAL A 159 -11.11 -4.82 5.97
C VAL A 159 -10.31 -3.58 5.60
N HIS A 160 -10.23 -2.65 6.57
CA HIS A 160 -9.32 -1.52 6.57
C HIS A 160 -8.25 -1.74 7.65
N PHE A 161 -6.97 -1.67 7.30
CA PHE A 161 -5.88 -1.90 8.25
C PHE A 161 -4.85 -0.77 8.27
N TYR A 162 -4.73 -0.11 9.42
CA TYR A 162 -3.71 0.90 9.68
C TYR A 162 -3.01 0.60 11.01
N ASN A 163 -1.68 0.70 11.03
CA ASN A 163 -0.93 0.51 12.27
C ASN A 163 0.39 1.30 12.24
N GLU A 164 0.68 2.01 13.32
CA GLU A 164 1.86 2.88 13.42
C GLU A 164 2.82 2.48 14.55
N ASP A 165 2.45 1.44 15.31
CA ASP A 165 3.18 0.94 16.48
C ASP A 165 3.92 -0.37 16.19
N LYS A 166 3.39 -1.18 15.28
CA LYS A 166 3.95 -2.47 14.89
C LYS A 166 5.09 -2.28 13.88
N ASN A 167 5.97 -3.27 13.85
CA ASN A 167 6.98 -3.37 12.82
C ASN A 167 6.37 -3.85 11.50
N LEU A 168 6.07 -2.91 10.61
CA LEU A 168 5.44 -3.19 9.31
C LEU A 168 6.39 -3.86 8.28
N TRP A 169 7.65 -4.10 8.60
CA TRP A 169 8.53 -4.94 7.76
C TRP A 169 8.37 -6.43 8.08
N LYS A 170 7.51 -6.77 9.05
CA LYS A 170 7.22 -8.14 9.47
C LYS A 170 5.82 -8.57 9.03
N VAL A 171 5.76 -9.61 8.21
CA VAL A 171 4.50 -10.07 7.59
C VAL A 171 3.42 -10.51 8.60
N TYR A 172 3.82 -11.01 9.77
CA TYR A 172 2.90 -11.50 10.81
C TYR A 172 2.23 -10.36 11.59
N THR A 173 2.51 -9.10 11.24
CA THR A 173 1.79 -7.94 11.80
C THR A 173 0.45 -7.69 11.11
N PHE A 174 0.29 -8.18 9.88
CA PHE A 174 -0.85 -7.93 9.00
C PHE A 174 -1.97 -8.96 9.20
N PRO A 175 -3.24 -8.55 9.03
CA PRO A 175 -4.38 -9.48 9.01
C PRO A 175 -4.34 -10.37 7.76
N ILE A 176 -5.17 -11.40 7.72
CA ILE A 176 -5.40 -12.26 6.55
C ILE A 176 -6.89 -12.15 6.17
N PRO A 177 -7.30 -11.06 5.49
CA PRO A 177 -8.71 -10.82 5.18
C PRO A 177 -9.16 -11.55 3.92
N ARG A 178 -10.48 -11.54 3.64
CA ARG A 178 -11.01 -11.93 2.32
C ARG A 178 -10.67 -10.87 1.26
N CYS A 179 -10.68 -9.60 1.64
CA CYS A 179 -10.37 -8.46 0.78
C CYS A 179 -9.81 -7.32 1.65
N ALA A 180 -8.64 -6.77 1.31
CA ALA A 180 -8.12 -5.55 1.94
C ALA A 180 -8.44 -4.35 1.05
N THR A 181 -9.41 -3.53 1.45
CA THR A 181 -9.92 -2.38 0.68
C THR A 181 -9.29 -1.06 1.08
N GLU A 182 -8.64 -1.02 2.24
CA GLU A 182 -7.71 0.03 2.64
C GLU A 182 -6.58 -0.50 3.51
N PHE A 183 -5.38 -0.01 3.25
CA PHE A 183 -4.21 -0.12 4.12
C PHE A 183 -3.14 0.86 3.64
N GLY A 184 -2.38 1.46 4.55
CA GLY A 184 -1.45 2.51 4.15
C GLY A 184 -0.42 2.89 5.19
N VAL A 185 0.72 3.37 4.69
CA VAL A 185 1.76 4.05 5.48
C VAL A 185 2.01 5.46 4.93
N GLN A 186 2.12 6.45 5.81
CA GLN A 186 2.35 7.84 5.43
C GLN A 186 3.81 8.09 5.02
N SER A 187 4.04 8.99 4.07
CA SER A 187 5.38 9.50 3.74
C SER A 187 5.37 10.98 3.38
N VAL A 188 6.54 11.63 3.43
CA VAL A 188 6.70 13.04 3.04
C VAL A 188 7.05 13.11 1.55
N PRO A 189 6.38 13.97 0.74
CA PRO A 189 6.81 14.21 -0.64
C PRO A 189 8.23 14.78 -0.70
N LEU A 190 8.94 14.52 -1.80
CA LEU A 190 10.33 14.97 -1.94
C LEU A 190 10.42 16.50 -2.01
N THR A 191 11.61 17.01 -1.69
CA THR A 191 11.93 18.45 -1.65
C THR A 191 11.52 19.19 -2.91
N ASN A 192 11.70 18.59 -4.09
CA ASN A 192 11.35 19.21 -5.37
C ASN A 192 9.85 19.54 -5.50
N THR A 193 8.99 18.70 -4.90
CA THR A 193 7.55 18.93 -4.83
C THR A 193 7.25 19.95 -3.75
N MET A 194 7.76 19.72 -2.53
CA MET A 194 7.38 20.54 -1.38
C MET A 194 7.84 21.99 -1.47
N THR A 195 9.03 22.26 -1.99
CA THR A 195 9.59 23.62 -2.07
C THR A 195 8.93 24.52 -3.12
N ARG A 196 8.04 23.97 -3.97
CA ARG A 196 7.15 24.77 -4.83
C ARG A 196 5.97 25.35 -4.06
N TRP A 197 5.61 24.73 -2.93
CA TRP A 197 4.43 25.04 -2.13
C TRP A 197 4.75 25.46 -0.70
N VAL A 198 6.01 25.35 -0.28
CA VAL A 198 6.55 25.72 1.03
C VAL A 198 7.79 26.57 0.80
N ASN A 199 7.84 27.73 1.44
CA ASN A 199 9.03 28.59 1.38
C ASN A 199 10.25 27.81 1.86
N SER A 200 11.39 27.96 1.18
CA SER A 200 12.61 27.25 1.56
C SER A 200 13.02 27.50 3.02
N SER A 201 12.74 28.68 3.58
CA SER A 201 13.00 28.99 5.00
C SER A 201 12.13 28.21 5.99
N GLU A 202 10.99 27.68 5.53
CA GLU A 202 10.05 26.88 6.32
C GLU A 202 10.12 25.39 5.96
N TRP A 203 11.07 24.98 5.11
CA TRP A 203 11.31 23.58 4.78
C TRP A 203 12.18 22.90 5.84
N THR A 204 11.64 22.79 7.06
CA THR A 204 12.24 22.04 8.18
C THR A 204 11.14 21.25 8.89
N TYR A 205 11.49 20.10 9.50
CA TYR A 205 10.51 19.15 10.02
C TYR A 205 9.59 19.76 11.09
N GLY A 206 10.17 20.57 11.99
CA GLY A 206 9.48 21.23 13.09
C GLY A 206 8.85 22.59 12.75
N SER A 207 8.93 23.03 11.49
CA SER A 207 8.39 24.34 11.11
C SER A 207 6.86 24.38 11.27
N LYS A 208 6.33 25.57 11.56
CA LYS A 208 4.88 25.80 11.61
C LYS A 208 4.19 25.41 10.30
N ARG A 209 4.86 25.62 9.16
CA ARG A 209 4.33 25.30 7.84
C ARG A 209 4.22 23.80 7.61
N MET A 210 5.19 23.00 8.05
CA MET A 210 5.12 21.54 7.98
C MET A 210 4.08 20.97 8.94
N VAL A 211 4.01 21.50 10.17
CA VAL A 211 2.96 21.13 11.13
C VAL A 211 1.56 21.41 10.57
N MET A 212 1.35 22.58 9.96
CA MET A 212 0.06 22.94 9.34
C MET A 212 -0.31 22.05 8.14
N ARG A 213 0.68 21.47 7.45
CA ARG A 213 0.44 20.57 6.31
C ARG A 213 0.20 19.12 6.75
N GLN A 214 0.58 18.74 7.97
CA GLN A 214 0.25 17.44 8.53
C GLN A 214 -1.18 17.45 9.06
N HIS A 215 -2.05 16.61 8.50
CA HIS A 215 -3.45 16.50 8.91
C HIS A 215 -3.76 15.17 9.63
N HIS A 216 -2.79 14.27 9.74
CA HIS A 216 -2.89 13.07 10.54
C HIS A 216 -2.53 13.35 12.00
N PRO A 217 -3.44 13.13 12.98
CA PRO A 217 -3.13 13.26 14.39
C PRO A 217 -1.93 12.40 14.79
N GLY A 218 -0.88 13.02 15.33
CA GLY A 218 0.36 12.32 15.71
C GLY A 218 1.30 11.97 14.55
N GLY A 219 0.92 12.20 13.30
CA GLY A 219 1.64 11.72 12.12
C GLY A 219 3.11 12.17 12.03
N LEU A 220 3.46 13.37 12.50
CA LEU A 220 4.87 13.79 12.55
C LEU A 220 5.71 12.93 13.49
N MET A 221 5.19 12.55 14.65
CA MET A 221 5.94 11.71 15.60
C MET A 221 5.97 10.26 15.12
N ASN A 222 4.83 9.76 14.66
CA ASN A 222 4.69 8.37 14.24
C ASN A 222 5.58 8.08 13.03
N ASN A 223 5.67 9.00 12.06
CA ASN A 223 6.56 8.82 10.91
C ASN A 223 8.04 8.79 11.30
N LEU A 224 8.49 9.63 12.24
CA LEU A 224 9.86 9.53 12.80
C LEU A 224 10.08 8.18 13.45
N ASN A 225 9.15 7.76 14.31
CA ASN A 225 9.29 6.52 15.07
C ASN A 225 9.38 5.30 14.14
N MET A 226 8.47 5.20 13.18
CA MET A 226 8.42 4.11 12.22
C MET A 226 9.70 4.05 11.36
N VAL A 227 10.16 5.18 10.82
CA VAL A 227 11.38 5.23 10.00
C VAL A 227 12.62 4.85 10.82
N PHE A 228 12.86 5.52 11.95
CA PHE A 228 14.09 5.30 12.74
C PHE A 228 14.04 4.05 13.63
N SER A 229 12.94 3.29 13.60
CA SER A 229 12.94 1.91 14.09
C SER A 229 13.84 1.00 13.22
N HIS A 230 14.00 1.32 11.93
CA HIS A 230 14.76 0.55 10.94
C HIS A 230 16.07 1.22 10.50
N PHE A 231 16.10 2.56 10.42
CA PHE A 231 17.26 3.34 9.96
C PHE A 231 18.06 3.97 11.10
N GLU A 232 19.32 4.33 10.80
CA GLU A 232 20.23 4.96 11.76
C GLU A 232 19.75 6.38 12.09
N ILE A 233 19.77 6.74 13.39
CA ILE A 233 19.46 8.11 13.83
C ILE A 233 20.66 9.00 13.46
N PRO A 234 20.45 10.22 12.91
CA PRO A 234 21.54 11.13 12.59
C PRO A 234 22.42 11.42 13.80
N TYR A 235 23.74 11.51 13.59
CA TYR A 235 24.71 11.70 14.68
C TYR A 235 24.50 13.03 15.43
N GLU A 236 23.91 14.04 14.79
CA GLU A 236 23.53 15.32 15.42
C GLU A 236 22.44 15.15 16.48
N CYS A 237 21.75 14.02 16.46
CA CYS A 237 20.76 13.61 17.44
C CYS A 237 21.27 12.43 18.30
N ASP A 238 22.57 12.36 18.57
CA ASP A 238 23.11 11.39 19.53
C ASP A 238 22.45 11.54 20.91
N GLY A 239 22.19 10.41 21.56
CA GLY A 239 21.41 10.33 22.81
C GLY A 239 19.88 10.38 22.67
N TYR A 240 19.34 10.60 21.46
CA TYR A 240 17.90 10.47 21.20
C TYR A 240 17.54 9.06 20.75
N ASN A 241 16.29 8.66 20.95
CA ASN A 241 15.71 7.44 20.37
C ASN A 241 14.54 7.80 19.47
N SER A 242 14.00 6.81 18.74
CA SER A 242 12.94 7.02 17.74
C SER A 242 11.69 7.71 18.31
N SER A 243 11.38 7.52 19.61
CA SER A 243 10.24 8.14 20.30
C SER A 243 10.51 9.54 20.84
N THR A 244 11.79 9.93 21.02
CA THR A 244 12.17 11.27 21.52
C THR A 244 12.78 12.16 20.45
N LEU A 245 13.01 11.62 19.25
CA LEU A 245 13.75 12.25 18.16
C LEU A 245 13.16 13.59 17.72
N TYR A 246 11.85 13.76 17.81
CA TYR A 246 11.19 15.03 17.51
C TYR A 246 11.75 16.20 18.33
N ASN A 247 12.25 15.96 19.54
CA ASN A 247 12.82 17.01 20.40
C ASN A 247 14.26 17.40 20.03
N CYS A 248 14.91 16.68 19.10
CA CYS A 248 16.25 17.02 18.66
C CYS A 248 16.24 18.33 17.83
N SER A 249 17.13 19.27 18.17
CA SER A 249 17.23 20.56 17.47
C SER A 249 17.52 20.40 15.98
N PHE A 250 18.38 19.44 15.62
CA PHE A 250 18.70 19.16 14.21
C PHE A 250 17.46 18.71 13.42
N VAL A 251 16.66 17.80 13.96
CA VAL A 251 15.37 17.39 13.35
C VAL A 251 14.45 18.60 13.14
N GLN A 252 14.32 19.46 14.14
CA GLN A 252 13.39 20.59 14.10
C GLN A 252 13.80 21.67 13.06
N THR A 253 15.10 21.88 12.87
CA THR A 253 15.62 23.10 12.21
C THR A 253 16.46 22.86 10.95
N SER A 254 16.95 21.64 10.72
CA SER A 254 17.79 21.33 9.56
C SER A 254 16.96 21.02 8.32
N LYS A 255 17.31 21.65 7.20
CA LYS A 255 16.75 21.33 5.88
C LYS A 255 17.31 20.01 5.36
N ASP A 256 18.57 19.73 5.66
CA ASP A 256 19.25 18.51 5.22
C ASP A 256 18.61 17.29 5.89
N PHE A 257 18.29 17.40 7.18
CA PHE A 257 17.49 16.39 7.86
C PHE A 257 16.17 16.11 7.13
N LEU A 258 15.40 17.15 6.80
CA LEU A 258 14.10 16.96 6.16
C LEU A 258 14.23 16.42 4.72
N ASN A 259 15.28 16.79 3.98
CA ASN A 259 15.57 16.23 2.66
C ASN A 259 15.82 14.73 2.75
N ASP A 260 16.68 14.30 3.67
CA ASP A 260 17.01 12.89 3.89
C ASP A 260 15.82 12.14 4.46
N PHE A 261 15.10 12.72 5.40
CA PHE A 261 13.91 12.12 5.99
C PHE A 261 12.78 11.95 4.98
N ALA A 262 12.55 12.91 4.07
CA ALA A 262 11.57 12.76 3.01
C ALA A 262 11.89 11.54 2.12
N TYR A 263 13.18 11.28 1.90
CA TYR A 263 13.61 10.08 1.20
C TYR A 263 13.40 8.81 2.03
N LEU A 264 13.91 8.76 3.25
CA LEU A 264 13.79 7.59 4.15
C LEU A 264 12.34 7.22 4.46
N SER A 265 11.46 8.20 4.64
CA SER A 265 10.02 7.97 4.85
C SER A 265 9.36 7.31 3.64
N GLN A 266 9.75 7.66 2.41
CA GLN A 266 9.25 7.00 1.21
C GLN A 266 9.82 5.59 1.03
N ILE A 267 11.07 5.33 1.47
CA ILE A 267 11.62 3.97 1.49
C ILE A 267 10.84 3.10 2.48
N HIS A 268 10.66 3.59 3.71
CA HIS A 268 9.91 2.89 4.73
C HIS A 268 8.49 2.56 4.25
N GLN A 269 7.80 3.57 3.69
CA GLN A 269 6.50 3.39 3.06
C GLN A 269 6.55 2.31 1.98
N ALA A 270 7.49 2.37 1.04
CA ALA A 270 7.57 1.40 -0.05
C ALA A 270 7.79 -0.05 0.43
N ILE A 271 8.66 -0.26 1.41
CA ILE A 271 8.96 -1.60 1.96
C ILE A 271 7.79 -2.13 2.78
N ALA A 272 7.19 -1.31 3.65
CA ALA A 272 6.03 -1.72 4.44
C ALA A 272 4.85 -2.11 3.52
N MET A 273 4.54 -1.25 2.54
CA MET A 273 3.46 -1.51 1.58
C MET A 273 3.74 -2.70 0.67
N GLN A 274 4.99 -2.96 0.29
CA GLN A 274 5.37 -4.19 -0.41
C GLN A 274 5.13 -5.42 0.46
N THR A 275 5.60 -5.37 1.71
CA THR A 275 5.48 -6.49 2.65
C THR A 275 4.02 -6.87 2.86
N GLU A 276 3.16 -5.87 3.04
CA GLU A 276 1.72 -6.03 3.23
C GLU A 276 1.00 -6.48 1.96
N SER A 277 1.27 -5.83 0.82
CA SER A 277 0.60 -6.18 -0.46
C SER A 277 0.98 -7.60 -0.90
N GLU A 278 2.26 -7.98 -0.78
CA GLU A 278 2.68 -9.33 -1.07
C GLU A 278 2.09 -10.35 -0.08
N HIS A 279 1.87 -9.97 1.19
CA HIS A 279 1.17 -10.80 2.16
C HIS A 279 -0.24 -11.14 1.71
N TYR A 280 -1.03 -10.14 1.33
CA TYR A 280 -2.37 -10.35 0.79
C TYR A 280 -2.34 -11.21 -0.48
N ARG A 281 -1.42 -10.93 -1.41
CA ARG A 281 -1.28 -11.74 -2.63
C ARG A 281 -0.88 -13.18 -2.37
N ARG A 282 -0.06 -13.47 -1.35
CA ARG A 282 0.31 -14.84 -0.97
C ARG A 282 -0.92 -15.62 -0.51
N TYR A 283 -1.78 -15.04 0.32
CA TYR A 283 -2.94 -15.71 0.91
C TYR A 283 -4.14 -15.92 -0.04
N ARG A 284 -4.03 -15.56 -1.32
CA ARG A 284 -5.09 -15.79 -2.31
C ARG A 284 -5.46 -17.26 -2.56
N SER A 285 -4.57 -18.19 -2.22
CA SER A 285 -4.76 -19.64 -2.44
C SER A 285 -4.61 -20.49 -1.19
N PHE A 286 -4.46 -19.86 -0.02
CA PHE A 286 -4.25 -20.57 1.24
C PHE A 286 -5.31 -20.19 2.25
N ILE A 287 -5.60 -21.13 3.12
CA ILE A 287 -6.34 -20.93 4.36
C ILE A 287 -5.40 -21.34 5.49
N ASP A 288 -5.23 -20.47 6.47
CA ASP A 288 -4.43 -20.75 7.66
C ASP A 288 -5.18 -21.70 8.62
N PRO A 289 -4.53 -22.20 9.69
CA PRO A 289 -5.18 -23.11 10.63
C PRO A 289 -6.43 -22.53 11.33
N ASP A 290 -6.55 -21.21 11.41
CA ASP A 290 -7.69 -20.52 12.04
C ASP A 290 -8.85 -20.30 11.06
N GLY A 291 -8.68 -20.61 9.77
CA GLY A 291 -9.72 -20.48 8.73
C GLY A 291 -9.67 -19.16 7.93
N ARG A 292 -8.63 -18.35 8.13
CA ARG A 292 -8.41 -17.07 7.44
C ARG A 292 -7.62 -17.29 6.15
N GLY A 293 -7.90 -16.51 5.11
CA GLY A 293 -7.26 -16.70 3.81
C GLY A 293 -8.18 -16.42 2.64
N ASN A 294 -7.83 -16.94 1.47
CA ASN A 294 -8.49 -16.61 0.21
C ASN A 294 -8.60 -15.09 0.01
N THR A 295 -7.50 -14.39 0.25
CA THR A 295 -7.44 -12.94 0.08
C THR A 295 -7.45 -12.61 -1.41
N MET A 296 -8.53 -11.98 -1.88
CA MET A 296 -8.80 -11.76 -3.30
C MET A 296 -8.70 -10.30 -3.74
N CYS A 297 -8.34 -9.38 -2.83
CA CYS A 297 -8.11 -7.98 -3.17
C CYS A 297 -7.07 -7.34 -2.25
N ALA A 298 -6.40 -6.31 -2.78
CA ALA A 298 -5.47 -5.44 -2.05
C ALA A 298 -5.50 -4.04 -2.68
N LEU A 299 -6.34 -3.15 -2.14
CA LEU A 299 -6.46 -1.75 -2.54
C LEU A 299 -5.79 -0.88 -1.47
N TYR A 300 -4.62 -0.34 -1.78
CA TYR A 300 -3.90 0.48 -0.80
C TYR A 300 -4.44 1.90 -0.72
N TRP A 301 -4.40 2.47 0.47
CA TRP A 301 -4.61 3.89 0.74
C TRP A 301 -3.26 4.61 0.67
N GLN A 302 -3.05 5.62 -0.17
CA GLN A 302 -3.93 6.10 -1.25
C GLN A 302 -3.15 6.29 -2.57
N LEU A 303 -3.86 6.47 -3.68
CA LEU A 303 -3.21 6.60 -4.99
C LEU A 303 -2.47 7.94 -5.14
N ASN A 304 -3.18 9.06 -4.96
CA ASN A 304 -2.76 10.41 -5.34
C ASN A 304 -2.97 11.44 -4.22
N ASP A 305 -2.40 12.63 -4.37
CA ASP A 305 -2.60 13.77 -3.48
C ASP A 305 -3.53 14.84 -4.05
N ILE A 306 -4.30 15.48 -3.16
CA ILE A 306 -5.12 16.66 -3.50
C ILE A 306 -4.35 17.99 -3.35
N TRP A 307 -3.25 17.99 -2.58
CA TRP A 307 -2.36 19.13 -2.37
C TRP A 307 -1.02 18.66 -1.77
N ALA A 308 0.02 19.49 -1.79
CA ALA A 308 1.35 19.12 -1.28
C ALA A 308 1.37 18.99 0.26
N ALA A 309 1.38 17.76 0.77
CA ALA A 309 1.39 17.45 2.19
C ALA A 309 1.99 16.05 2.46
N PRO A 310 2.40 15.73 3.70
CA PRO A 310 2.62 14.34 4.12
C PRO A 310 1.31 13.55 4.02
N THR A 311 1.31 12.46 3.27
CA THR A 311 0.13 11.64 2.98
C THR A 311 0.53 10.19 2.72
N TRP A 312 -0.48 9.33 2.61
CA TRP A 312 -0.32 7.93 2.22
C TRP A 312 -0.19 7.74 0.71
N SER A 313 -0.13 8.83 -0.07
CA SER A 313 -0.14 8.74 -1.53
C SER A 313 1.10 8.04 -2.08
N SER A 314 0.93 7.31 -3.18
CA SER A 314 2.04 6.83 -4.01
C SER A 314 2.44 7.83 -5.12
N ILE A 315 1.54 8.74 -5.50
CA ILE A 315 1.76 9.81 -6.48
C ILE A 315 1.52 11.14 -5.78
N ASP A 316 2.52 12.02 -5.82
CA ASP A 316 2.42 13.32 -5.15
C ASP A 316 1.57 14.33 -5.93
N PHE A 317 1.36 15.50 -5.34
CA PHE A 317 0.51 16.56 -5.90
C PHE A 317 0.99 17.09 -7.27
N ASP A 318 2.31 17.08 -7.49
CA ASP A 318 2.93 17.48 -8.75
C ASP A 318 2.95 16.31 -9.77
N GLN A 319 2.23 15.22 -9.46
CA GLN A 319 2.10 13.99 -10.24
C GLN A 319 3.42 13.19 -10.36
N ASN A 320 4.39 13.45 -9.49
CA ASN A 320 5.60 12.64 -9.43
C ASN A 320 5.30 11.32 -8.71
N TRP A 321 5.87 10.24 -9.22
CA TRP A 321 5.85 8.97 -8.52
C TRP A 321 6.75 9.05 -7.28
N LYS A 322 6.18 8.84 -6.10
CA LYS A 322 6.95 8.53 -4.89
C LYS A 322 7.61 7.16 -5.05
N VAL A 323 8.60 6.84 -4.20
CA VAL A 323 9.28 5.52 -4.21
C VAL A 323 8.26 4.37 -4.18
N LEU A 324 7.17 4.52 -3.43
CA LEU A 324 6.07 3.57 -3.36
C LEU A 324 5.52 3.18 -4.75
N HIS A 325 5.28 4.11 -5.67
CA HIS A 325 4.64 3.76 -6.95
C HIS A 325 5.54 2.88 -7.85
N TYR A 326 6.86 3.02 -7.73
CA TYR A 326 7.81 2.11 -8.39
C TYR A 326 7.78 0.70 -7.78
N TYR A 327 7.54 0.60 -6.47
CA TYR A 327 7.35 -0.67 -5.78
C TYR A 327 5.99 -1.30 -6.13
N VAL A 328 4.92 -0.50 -6.21
CA VAL A 328 3.59 -0.94 -6.66
C VAL A 328 3.67 -1.65 -8.00
N ARG A 329 4.39 -1.07 -8.96
CA ARG A 329 4.65 -1.71 -10.26
C ARG A 329 5.27 -3.11 -10.15
N ARG A 330 6.14 -3.33 -9.16
CA ARG A 330 6.82 -4.61 -8.95
C ARG A 330 5.94 -5.59 -8.21
N PHE A 331 5.37 -5.21 -7.06
CA PHE A 331 4.59 -6.12 -6.23
C PHE A 331 3.17 -6.39 -6.76
N PHE A 332 2.69 -5.64 -7.76
CA PHE A 332 1.51 -5.97 -8.56
C PHE A 332 1.82 -6.53 -9.94
N ALA A 333 3.08 -6.90 -10.23
CA ALA A 333 3.37 -7.60 -11.49
C ALA A 333 2.56 -8.91 -11.59
N PRO A 334 2.15 -9.32 -12.81
CA PRO A 334 1.32 -10.51 -13.01
C PRO A 334 1.91 -11.79 -12.42
N ILE A 335 3.24 -11.93 -12.46
CA ILE A 335 3.98 -12.97 -11.73
C ILE A 335 4.99 -12.29 -10.82
N ILE A 336 4.98 -12.66 -9.53
CA ILE A 336 5.97 -12.23 -8.55
C ILE A 336 6.56 -13.41 -7.79
N VAL A 337 7.81 -13.25 -7.35
CA VAL A 337 8.37 -14.03 -6.25
C VAL A 337 8.23 -13.18 -4.99
N SER A 338 7.76 -13.78 -3.90
CA SER A 338 7.60 -13.11 -2.62
C SER A 338 8.44 -13.82 -1.56
N LEU A 339 9.22 -13.04 -0.81
CA LEU A 339 10.20 -13.52 0.16
C LEU A 339 9.87 -12.94 1.53
N TYR A 340 9.87 -13.76 2.58
CA TYR A 340 9.77 -13.26 3.96
C TYR A 340 10.37 -14.23 4.98
N PHE A 341 10.75 -13.71 6.15
CA PHE A 341 11.07 -14.51 7.33
C PHE A 341 9.84 -14.67 8.22
N ASP A 342 9.57 -15.90 8.66
CA ASP A 342 8.54 -16.13 9.67
C ASP A 342 9.04 -15.80 11.10
N GLU A 343 8.18 -15.98 12.10
CA GLU A 343 8.52 -15.72 13.50
C GLU A 343 9.67 -16.58 14.05
N LYS A 344 9.99 -17.69 13.36
CA LYS A 344 11.09 -18.61 13.69
C LYS A 344 12.35 -18.32 12.86
N ASN A 345 12.40 -17.19 12.14
CA ASN A 345 13.46 -16.82 11.19
C ASN A 345 13.68 -17.85 10.07
N GLN A 346 12.64 -18.57 9.66
CA GLN A 346 12.74 -19.43 8.48
C GLN A 346 12.39 -18.64 7.23
N LEU A 347 13.22 -18.80 6.19
CA LEU A 347 13.01 -18.15 4.91
C LEU A 347 11.87 -18.84 4.16
N ASN A 348 10.79 -18.11 3.94
CA ASN A 348 9.64 -18.56 3.18
C ASN A 348 9.63 -17.88 1.81
N VAL A 349 9.41 -18.68 0.76
CA VAL A 349 9.40 -18.21 -0.62
C VAL A 349 8.11 -18.66 -1.29
N TYR A 350 7.43 -17.72 -1.94
CA TYR A 350 6.20 -17.97 -2.68
C TYR A 350 6.31 -17.45 -4.10
N VAL A 351 5.58 -18.08 -5.02
CA VAL A 351 5.34 -17.56 -6.36
C VAL A 351 3.85 -17.28 -6.52
N VAL A 352 3.50 -16.06 -6.89
CA VAL A 352 2.11 -15.64 -7.17
C VAL A 352 1.96 -15.41 -8.66
N ASN A 353 0.84 -15.88 -9.23
CA ASN A 353 0.53 -15.79 -10.66
C ASN A 353 -0.92 -15.35 -10.91
N ASP A 354 -1.09 -14.24 -11.62
CA ASP A 354 -2.37 -13.65 -12.00
C ASP A 354 -2.78 -14.00 -13.45
N PHE A 355 -2.04 -14.84 -14.16
CA PHE A 355 -2.46 -15.32 -15.47
C PHE A 355 -3.48 -16.46 -15.35
N MET A 356 -4.54 -16.40 -16.17
CA MET A 356 -5.55 -17.45 -16.29
C MET A 356 -5.06 -18.70 -17.01
N ASN A 357 -4.20 -18.52 -18.02
CA ASN A 357 -3.65 -19.60 -18.83
C ASN A 357 -2.13 -19.48 -18.86
N ASN A 358 -1.46 -20.23 -18.00
CA ASN A 358 -0.03 -20.40 -18.07
C ASN A 358 0.32 -21.66 -18.86
N SER A 359 0.95 -21.50 -20.02
CA SER A 359 1.41 -22.61 -20.87
C SER A 359 2.74 -23.20 -20.40
N ASN A 360 3.45 -22.53 -19.48
CA ASN A 360 4.74 -22.98 -18.96
C ASN A 360 4.54 -23.90 -17.76
N ILE A 361 4.94 -25.16 -17.92
CA ILE A 361 4.74 -26.21 -16.90
C ILE A 361 5.93 -26.28 -15.92
N ASN A 362 7.10 -25.75 -16.29
CA ASN A 362 8.32 -25.82 -15.49
C ASN A 362 9.03 -24.47 -15.43
N TYR A 363 8.81 -23.73 -14.36
CA TYR A 363 9.61 -22.54 -14.05
C TYR A 363 10.84 -22.92 -13.23
N SER A 364 11.91 -22.14 -13.37
CA SER A 364 13.11 -22.24 -12.54
C SER A 364 13.23 -21.01 -11.67
N LEU A 365 13.04 -21.18 -10.36
CA LEU A 365 13.35 -20.15 -9.37
C LEU A 365 14.85 -20.15 -9.11
N LYS A 366 15.49 -18.99 -9.30
CA LYS A 366 16.86 -18.75 -8.82
C LYS A 366 16.82 -17.81 -7.62
N LEU A 367 17.42 -18.22 -6.51
CA LEU A 367 17.57 -17.44 -5.29
C LEU A 367 19.04 -17.27 -4.98
N ASP A 368 19.48 -16.04 -4.78
CA ASP A 368 20.86 -15.69 -4.43
C ASP A 368 20.88 -15.03 -3.04
N ILE A 369 21.80 -15.48 -2.18
CA ILE A 369 22.09 -14.87 -0.89
C ILE A 369 23.38 -14.08 -1.03
N LEU A 370 23.29 -12.77 -0.86
CA LEU A 370 24.41 -11.84 -0.91
C LEU A 370 24.72 -11.30 0.49
N THR A 371 25.93 -10.76 0.63
CA THR A 371 26.32 -9.97 1.81
C THR A 371 26.80 -8.60 1.37
N TRP A 372 26.65 -7.60 2.22
CA TRP A 372 27.11 -6.23 1.93
C TRP A 372 28.63 -6.17 1.64
N LYS A 373 29.41 -7.04 2.28
CA LYS A 373 30.87 -7.10 2.17
C LYS A 373 31.39 -7.72 0.87
N ASN A 374 30.65 -8.65 0.26
CA ASN A 374 31.11 -9.43 -0.89
C ASN A 374 30.71 -8.84 -2.26
N GLY A 375 30.34 -7.55 -2.30
CA GLY A 375 29.92 -6.89 -3.53
C GLY A 375 28.70 -7.58 -4.15
N PHE A 376 28.73 -7.85 -5.45
CA PHE A 376 27.62 -8.48 -6.17
C PHE A 376 27.72 -10.00 -6.27
N THR A 377 28.70 -10.63 -5.61
CA THR A 377 28.89 -12.08 -5.68
C THR A 377 28.05 -12.77 -4.60
N PRO A 378 27.11 -13.65 -4.96
CA PRO A 378 26.37 -14.42 -3.97
C PRO A 378 27.31 -15.33 -3.15
N ILE A 379 27.07 -15.42 -1.84
CA ILE A 379 27.75 -16.41 -0.98
C ILE A 379 27.12 -17.80 -1.14
N TYR A 380 25.86 -17.85 -1.57
CA TYR A 380 25.15 -19.07 -1.86
C TYR A 380 24.02 -18.82 -2.86
N SER A 381 23.74 -19.81 -3.70
CA SER A 381 22.66 -19.77 -4.67
C SER A 381 21.85 -21.07 -4.62
N ILE A 382 20.53 -20.94 -4.62
CA ILE A 382 19.58 -22.05 -4.69
C ILE A 382 18.86 -21.98 -6.03
N THR A 383 18.64 -23.12 -6.66
CA THR A 383 17.75 -23.24 -7.82
C THR A 383 16.71 -24.30 -7.55
N LYS A 384 15.43 -23.95 -7.72
CA LYS A 384 14.30 -24.87 -7.57
C LYS A 384 13.43 -24.84 -8.82
N THR A 385 13.04 -26.02 -9.29
CA THR A 385 11.97 -26.11 -10.28
C THR A 385 10.63 -25.99 -9.57
N ILE A 386 9.74 -25.15 -10.08
CA ILE A 386 8.41 -24.92 -9.52
C ILE A 386 7.35 -25.02 -10.62
N ASN A 387 6.27 -25.72 -10.28
CA ASN A 387 5.04 -25.67 -11.05
C ASN A 387 4.17 -24.52 -10.52
N VAL A 388 3.92 -23.52 -11.38
CA VAL A 388 3.18 -22.32 -11.02
C VAL A 388 1.73 -22.50 -11.44
N ILE A 389 0.80 -22.45 -10.48
CA ILE A 389 -0.63 -22.59 -10.76
C ILE A 389 -1.20 -21.30 -11.38
N ASN A 390 -2.25 -21.44 -12.19
CA ASN A 390 -2.98 -20.29 -12.73
C ASN A 390 -3.77 -19.59 -11.62
N MET A 391 -3.85 -18.27 -11.67
CA MET A 391 -4.66 -17.46 -10.75
C MET A 391 -4.46 -17.80 -9.28
N GLY A 392 -3.23 -18.07 -8.86
CA GLY A 392 -2.96 -18.53 -7.51
C GLY A 392 -1.54 -18.29 -7.01
N SER A 393 -1.30 -18.79 -5.80
CA SER A 393 -0.04 -18.68 -5.08
C SER A 393 0.44 -20.05 -4.64
N VAL A 394 1.75 -20.30 -4.75
CA VAL A 394 2.38 -21.59 -4.40
C VAL A 394 3.60 -21.33 -3.52
N LYS A 395 3.72 -22.08 -2.43
CA LYS A 395 4.92 -22.09 -1.59
C LYS A 395 6.02 -22.91 -2.27
N VAL A 396 7.25 -22.41 -2.24
CA VAL A 396 8.42 -23.13 -2.73
C VAL A 396 9.01 -23.95 -1.59
N ASP A 397 8.88 -25.27 -1.68
CA ASP A 397 9.37 -26.19 -0.64
C ASP A 397 10.88 -26.44 -0.71
N GLY A 398 11.45 -26.89 0.41
CA GLY A 398 12.86 -27.32 0.50
C GLY A 398 13.90 -26.20 0.47
N ILE A 399 13.50 -24.92 0.47
CA ILE A 399 14.46 -23.80 0.60
C ILE A 399 15.17 -23.86 1.95
N GLN A 400 14.42 -23.98 3.05
CA GLN A 400 15.01 -24.02 4.40
C GLN A 400 15.88 -25.27 4.60
N ASP A 401 15.49 -26.41 4.02
CA ASP A 401 16.28 -27.65 4.09
C ASP A 401 17.62 -27.52 3.35
N ASP A 402 17.62 -26.86 2.17
CA ASP A 402 18.85 -26.57 1.44
C ASP A 402 19.81 -25.71 2.27
N LEU A 403 19.29 -24.67 2.95
CA LEU A 403 20.09 -23.81 3.83
C LEU A 403 20.67 -24.61 5.01
N ASN A 404 19.84 -25.41 5.67
CA ASN A 404 20.25 -26.26 6.79
C ASN A 404 21.35 -27.25 6.36
N SER A 405 21.23 -27.85 5.17
CA SER A 405 22.21 -28.80 4.63
C SER A 405 23.60 -28.19 4.39
N LYS A 406 23.67 -26.86 4.26
CA LYS A 406 24.90 -26.09 4.07
C LYS A 406 25.35 -25.37 5.34
N ASN A 407 24.69 -25.60 6.46
CA ASN A 407 24.90 -24.87 7.72
C ASN A 407 24.82 -23.34 7.54
N ILE A 408 23.92 -22.88 6.66
CA ILE A 408 23.64 -21.46 6.46
C ILE A 408 22.47 -21.10 7.37
N THR A 409 22.75 -20.33 8.41
CA THR A 409 21.73 -19.73 9.27
C THR A 409 21.49 -18.30 8.80
N LEU A 410 20.24 -17.98 8.49
CA LEU A 410 19.81 -16.63 8.16
C LEU A 410 18.96 -16.09 9.29
N ASN A 411 19.22 -14.87 9.70
CA ASN A 411 18.36 -14.09 10.58
C ASN A 411 17.97 -12.81 9.87
N ASP A 412 16.77 -12.33 10.17
CA ASP A 412 16.25 -11.07 9.62
C ASP A 412 17.02 -9.82 10.11
N ASN A 413 17.95 -9.98 11.05
CA ASN A 413 18.85 -8.91 11.49
C ASN A 413 20.29 -9.07 10.95
N ASP A 414 20.58 -10.10 10.17
CA ASP A 414 21.94 -10.37 9.68
C ASP A 414 22.29 -9.52 8.45
N GLU A 415 23.58 -9.48 8.10
CA GLU A 415 24.16 -8.74 6.98
C GLU A 415 23.83 -9.32 5.58
N PHE A 416 22.62 -9.87 5.38
CA PHE A 416 22.23 -10.52 4.13
C PHE A 416 21.31 -9.66 3.28
N VAL A 417 21.47 -9.78 1.96
CA VAL A 417 20.48 -9.37 0.97
C VAL A 417 20.08 -10.63 0.21
N ILE A 418 18.80 -10.96 0.23
CA ILE A 418 18.29 -12.14 -0.49
C ILE A 418 17.55 -11.62 -1.70
N GLN A 419 17.93 -12.13 -2.88
CA GLN A 419 17.23 -11.81 -4.11
C GLN A 419 16.74 -13.08 -4.78
N ALA A 420 15.61 -13.00 -5.47
CA ALA A 420 15.09 -14.11 -6.23
C ALA A 420 14.40 -13.66 -7.52
N ILE A 421 14.46 -14.51 -8.53
CA ILE A 421 13.82 -14.27 -9.81
C ILE A 421 13.38 -15.59 -10.42
N LEU A 422 12.23 -15.56 -11.08
CA LEU A 422 11.65 -16.70 -11.75
C LEU A 422 12.02 -16.69 -13.23
N TYR A 423 12.47 -17.82 -13.77
CA TYR A 423 12.76 -18.01 -15.19
C TYR A 423 11.82 -19.02 -15.82
N ASP A 424 11.50 -18.84 -17.10
CA ASP A 424 10.85 -19.89 -17.90
C ASP A 424 11.85 -20.95 -18.39
N SER A 425 11.36 -21.93 -19.15
CA SER A 425 12.19 -22.98 -19.77
C SER A 425 13.20 -22.47 -20.81
N SER A 426 13.04 -21.23 -21.29
CA SER A 426 13.95 -20.55 -22.22
C SER A 426 14.96 -19.66 -21.50
N ASN A 427 15.02 -19.76 -20.16
CA ASN A 427 15.87 -18.96 -19.29
C ASN A 427 15.61 -17.44 -19.41
N GLN A 428 14.38 -17.05 -19.75
CA GLN A 428 13.95 -15.65 -19.74
C GLN A 428 13.31 -15.31 -18.39
N PRO A 429 13.61 -14.14 -17.80
CA PRO A 429 13.01 -13.73 -16.54
C PRO A 429 11.51 -13.44 -16.71
N GLN A 430 10.71 -14.01 -15.81
CA GLN A 430 9.24 -13.96 -15.82
C GLN A 430 8.66 -13.18 -14.65
N SER A 431 9.47 -12.85 -13.65
CA SER A 431 9.10 -11.98 -12.54
C SER A 431 10.04 -10.77 -12.47
N PRO A 432 9.63 -9.67 -11.83
CA PRO A 432 10.57 -8.71 -11.30
C PRO A 432 11.57 -9.38 -10.34
N LEU A 433 12.72 -8.75 -10.12
CA LEU A 433 13.65 -9.16 -9.08
C LEU A 433 13.01 -8.92 -7.71
N ALA A 434 12.73 -10.00 -6.98
CA ALA A 434 12.34 -9.94 -5.59
C ALA A 434 13.58 -9.68 -4.74
N ILE A 435 13.47 -8.80 -3.75
CA ILE A 435 14.56 -8.45 -2.83
C ILE A 435 13.98 -8.44 -1.42
N LEU A 436 14.62 -9.19 -0.52
CA LEU A 436 14.38 -9.15 0.91
C LEU A 436 15.60 -8.48 1.56
N LEU A 437 15.34 -7.32 2.17
CA LEU A 437 16.30 -6.54 2.95
C LEU A 437 16.21 -6.95 4.43
N PRO A 438 17.30 -6.78 5.20
CA PRO A 438 17.26 -7.04 6.63
C PRO A 438 16.37 -6.03 7.32
N ASN A 439 15.67 -6.49 8.36
CA ASN A 439 14.75 -5.69 9.14
C ASN A 439 15.39 -4.47 9.82
N LYS A 440 16.69 -4.51 10.14
CA LYS A 440 17.39 -3.41 10.81
C LYS A 440 18.56 -2.92 9.97
N MET A 441 18.26 -2.07 8.98
CA MET A 441 19.28 -1.43 8.15
C MET A 441 20.31 -0.63 8.97
N LYS A 442 19.90 -0.09 10.13
CA LYS A 442 20.77 0.61 11.09
C LYS A 442 21.89 -0.22 11.71
N GLN A 443 21.89 -1.55 11.50
CA GLN A 443 22.96 -2.43 11.99
C GLN A 443 24.06 -2.67 10.95
N ILE A 444 23.85 -2.23 9.71
CA ILE A 444 24.83 -2.36 8.63
C ILE A 444 25.79 -1.17 8.70
N SER A 445 27.09 -1.43 8.61
CA SER A 445 28.08 -0.34 8.60
C SER A 445 27.97 0.49 7.32
N ASN A 446 28.05 1.82 7.44
CA ASN A 446 28.05 2.71 6.28
C ASN A 446 29.22 2.43 5.30
N THR A 447 30.30 1.79 5.76
CA THR A 447 31.44 1.37 4.91
C THR A 447 31.19 0.09 4.11
N ASP A 448 30.13 -0.65 4.44
CA ASP A 448 29.75 -1.87 3.73
C ASP A 448 28.86 -1.55 2.50
N TYR A 449 28.20 -0.39 2.47
CA TYR A 449 27.47 0.07 1.29
C TYR A 449 28.40 0.42 0.13
N GLY A 450 27.92 0.22 -1.09
CA GLY A 450 28.58 0.68 -2.30
C GLY A 450 28.30 2.16 -2.60
N ASP A 451 29.09 2.72 -3.50
CA ASP A 451 28.86 4.03 -4.10
C ASP A 451 28.26 3.84 -5.49
N ALA A 452 27.11 4.46 -5.75
CA ALA A 452 26.48 4.49 -7.06
C ALA A 452 26.85 5.77 -7.82
N THR A 453 27.15 5.63 -9.11
CA THR A 453 27.51 6.74 -9.99
C THR A 453 26.72 6.67 -11.29
N ILE A 454 26.23 7.81 -11.77
CA ILE A 454 25.69 7.92 -13.12
C ILE A 454 26.88 7.99 -14.07
N SER A 455 27.14 6.90 -14.78
CA SER A 455 28.25 6.81 -15.72
C SER A 455 27.93 7.41 -17.09
N ASN A 456 26.66 7.41 -17.49
CA ASN A 456 26.23 8.00 -18.76
C ASN A 456 24.74 8.35 -18.76
N VAL A 457 24.37 9.44 -19.44
CA VAL A 457 22.98 9.80 -19.75
C VAL A 457 22.88 10.12 -21.24
N THR A 458 22.07 9.34 -21.95
CA THR A 458 21.87 9.51 -23.40
C THR A 458 20.40 9.74 -23.70
N LYS A 459 20.10 10.81 -24.44
CA LYS A 459 18.74 11.07 -24.94
C LYS A 459 18.45 10.09 -26.07
N ILE A 460 17.38 9.30 -25.95
CA ILE A 460 16.92 8.39 -27.01
C ILE A 460 15.99 9.15 -27.96
N ASP A 461 15.01 9.85 -27.39
CA ASP A 461 14.02 10.64 -28.12
C ASP A 461 13.56 11.84 -27.26
N ASN A 462 12.53 12.57 -27.69
CA ASN A 462 12.03 13.76 -26.99
C ASN A 462 11.45 13.52 -25.59
N LYS A 463 11.14 12.28 -25.23
CA LYS A 463 10.52 11.88 -23.97
C LYS A 463 11.33 10.82 -23.21
N THR A 464 12.28 10.15 -23.86
CA THR A 464 13.00 9.00 -23.29
C THR A 464 14.51 9.25 -23.16
N TYR A 465 15.06 8.90 -22.00
CA TYR A 465 16.49 8.94 -21.71
C TYR A 465 16.96 7.57 -21.22
N LYS A 466 18.15 7.15 -21.67
CA LYS A 466 18.86 6.01 -21.12
C LYS A 466 19.90 6.51 -20.11
N VAL A 467 19.71 6.13 -18.85
CA VAL A 467 20.66 6.39 -17.76
C VAL A 467 21.41 5.10 -17.48
N THR A 468 22.74 5.15 -17.53
CA THR A 468 23.62 4.02 -17.16
C THR A 468 24.23 4.32 -15.80
N LEU A 469 24.18 3.33 -14.91
CA LEU A 469 24.66 3.42 -13.54
C LEU A 469 25.77 2.39 -13.35
N SER A 470 26.76 2.74 -12.54
CA SER A 470 27.76 1.82 -12.02
C SER A 470 27.78 1.92 -10.51
N ALA A 471 27.94 0.79 -9.83
CA ALA A 471 28.09 0.76 -8.38
C ALA A 471 29.29 -0.11 -7.99
N THR A 472 30.01 0.29 -6.94
CA THR A 472 31.19 -0.44 -6.45
C THR A 472 30.82 -1.73 -5.71
N LYS A 473 29.69 -1.70 -4.98
CA LYS A 473 29.06 -2.81 -4.26
C LYS A 473 27.54 -2.59 -4.23
N ILE A 474 26.82 -3.38 -3.43
CA ILE A 474 25.38 -3.23 -3.25
C ILE A 474 25.07 -1.85 -2.67
N VAL A 475 24.17 -1.12 -3.34
CA VAL A 475 23.62 0.15 -2.87
C VAL A 475 22.13 -0.09 -2.63
N PRO A 476 21.67 -0.14 -1.38
CA PRO A 476 20.26 -0.37 -1.09
C PRO A 476 19.46 0.86 -1.50
N VAL A 477 18.31 0.60 -2.12
CA VAL A 477 17.27 1.60 -2.39
C VAL A 477 17.88 2.88 -3.00
N LEU A 478 18.28 2.80 -4.27
CA LEU A 478 18.82 3.94 -5.02
C LEU A 478 17.68 4.80 -5.60
N CYS A 479 17.74 6.11 -5.39
CA CYS A 479 16.82 7.07 -6.01
C CYS A 479 17.55 7.97 -7.00
N ILE A 480 16.97 8.13 -8.18
CA ILE A 480 17.46 9.02 -9.22
C ILE A 480 16.42 10.11 -9.40
N ALA A 481 16.70 11.28 -8.84
CA ALA A 481 15.83 12.44 -8.97
C ALA A 481 16.38 13.39 -10.04
N ARG A 482 15.48 13.91 -10.90
CA ARG A 482 15.84 15.01 -11.80
C ARG A 482 15.90 16.30 -11.00
N ILE A 483 17.10 16.87 -10.87
CA ILE A 483 17.25 18.25 -10.38
C ILE A 483 16.89 19.17 -11.54
N ILE A 484 15.67 19.74 -11.50
CA ILE A 484 15.34 20.87 -12.37
C ILE A 484 15.87 22.10 -11.65
N ALA A 485 16.96 22.69 -12.13
CA ALA A 485 17.38 23.99 -11.66
C ALA A 485 16.24 24.98 -11.95
N VAL A 486 15.56 25.42 -10.88
CA VAL A 486 14.63 26.53 -10.97
C VAL A 486 15.51 27.78 -10.99
N HIS A 487 15.64 28.39 -12.16
CA HIS A 487 16.32 29.68 -12.32
C HIS A 487 15.44 30.82 -11.85
#